data_AF-A0AAU2KA56-F1
#
_entry.id   AF-A0AAU2KA56-F1
#
_cell.length_a   1.000
_cell.length_b   1.000
_cell.length_c   1.000
_cell.angle_alpha   90.00
_cell.angle_beta   90.00
_cell.angle_gamma   90.00
#
_symmetry.space_group_name_H-M   'P 1'
#
loop_
_entity.id
_entity.type
_entity.pdbx_description
1 polymer ?
#
loop_
_entity_poly.entity_id
_entity_poly.type
_entity_poly.pdbx_seq_one_letter_code
_entity_poly.pdbx_strand_id
1 'polypeptide(L)'
;MTYRRWWIGAPLALVHLLNAVVVYYALAYGPAGAWDDQGYAGTELECLIALFLSAGAIVITLLPPVRRTVGLWWLVPPAVLGVIAWVRIATLG
;
A
#
# COMPACT_ATOMS: atom_id res chain seq x y z
N MET A 1 12.31 25.75 -0.34
CA MET A 1 11.31 24.66 -0.22
C MET A 1 9.93 25.25 -0.42
N THR A 2 9.27 25.00 -1.54
CA THR A 2 7.99 25.64 -1.89
C THR A 2 6.84 24.92 -1.17
N TYR A 3 6.06 25.64 -0.37
CA TYR A 3 4.86 25.18 0.38
C TYR A 3 4.01 24.13 -0.34
N ARG A 4 3.81 24.27 -1.66
CA ARG A 4 3.07 23.35 -2.53
C ARG A 4 3.52 21.87 -2.46
N ARG A 5 4.81 21.61 -2.23
CA ARG A 5 5.32 20.23 -2.11
C ARG A 5 4.80 19.54 -0.85
N TRP A 6 4.62 20.26 0.25
CA TRP A 6 4.11 19.69 1.49
C TRP A 6 2.63 19.32 1.38
N TRP A 7 1.80 20.16 0.74
CA TRP A 7 0.37 19.89 0.56
C TRP A 7 0.06 18.68 -0.31
N ILE A 8 0.92 18.36 -1.28
CA ILE A 8 0.73 17.21 -2.17
C ILE A 8 1.50 15.99 -1.63
N GLY A 9 2.75 16.20 -1.23
CA GLY A 9 3.64 15.11 -0.79
C GLY A 9 3.24 14.53 0.56
N ALA A 10 2.79 15.35 1.53
CA ALA A 10 2.48 14.83 2.86
C ALA A 10 1.24 13.91 2.87
N PRO A 11 0.11 14.24 2.21
CA PRO A 11 -1.01 13.30 2.12
C PRO A 11 -0.64 12.00 1.39
N LEU A 12 0.13 12.11 0.30
CA LEU A 12 0.58 10.93 -0.44
C LEU A 12 1.54 10.06 0.40
N ALA A 13 2.43 10.67 1.16
CA ALA A 13 3.31 9.96 2.10
C ALA A 13 2.51 9.26 3.20
N LEU A 14 1.44 9.90 3.70
CA LEU A 14 0.54 9.29 4.68
C LEU A 14 -0.16 8.06 4.10
N VAL A 15 -0.59 8.12 2.83
CA VAL A 15 -1.16 6.95 2.12
C VAL A 15 -0.13 5.83 2.02
N HIS A 16 1.13 6.12 1.68
CA HIS A 16 2.19 5.12 1.64
C HIS A 16 2.48 4.53 3.03
N LEU A 17 2.51 5.35 4.07
CA LEU A 17 2.73 4.90 5.44
C LEU A 17 1.59 4.00 5.92
N LEU A 18 0.34 4.39 5.70
CA LEU A 18 -0.82 3.57 6.02
C LEU A 18 -0.76 2.23 5.29
N ASN A 19 -0.45 2.25 3.98
CA ASN A 19 -0.28 1.05 3.19
C ASN A 19 0.83 0.14 3.75
N ALA A 20 1.97 0.72 4.12
CA ALA A 20 3.08 -0.03 4.73
C ALA A 20 2.67 -0.68 6.06
N VAL A 21 1.87 0.01 6.88
CA VAL A 21 1.31 -0.55 8.12
C VAL A 21 0.39 -1.73 7.80
N VAL A 22 -0.54 -1.58 6.87
CA VAL A 22 -1.46 -2.68 6.48
C VAL A 22 -0.68 -3.89 5.96
N VAL A 23 0.31 -3.69 5.08
CA VAL A 23 1.18 -4.77 4.59
C VAL A 23 1.96 -5.41 5.72
N TYR A 24 2.47 -4.62 6.67
CA TYR A 24 3.16 -5.16 7.84
C TYR A 24 2.24 -6.06 8.67
N TYR A 25 0.99 -5.67 8.91
CA TYR A 25 0.03 -6.50 9.65
C TYR A 25 -0.25 -7.83 8.94
N ALA A 26 -0.48 -7.80 7.63
CA ALA A 26 -0.74 -9.00 6.81
C ALA A 26 0.43 -10.00 6.80
N LEU A 27 1.66 -9.51 7.02
CA LEU A 27 2.87 -10.33 7.10
C LEU A 27 3.17 -10.80 8.53
N ALA A 28 2.96 -9.94 9.52
CA ALA A 28 3.35 -10.21 10.91
C ALA A 28 2.31 -11.04 11.68
N TYR A 29 1.02 -10.92 11.32
CA TYR A 29 -0.10 -11.50 12.06
C TYR A 29 -1.01 -12.34 11.16
N GLY A 30 -0.42 -13.09 10.23
CA GLY A 30 -1.16 -14.03 9.39
C GLY A 30 -1.86 -15.16 10.17
N PRO A 31 -2.55 -16.08 9.46
CA PRO A 31 -3.34 -17.14 10.09
C PRO A 31 -2.50 -17.99 11.05
N ALA A 32 -3.04 -18.30 12.23
CA ALA A 32 -2.35 -19.10 13.24
C ALA A 32 -2.19 -20.58 12.84
N GLY A 33 -3.03 -21.06 11.94
CA GLY A 33 -2.99 -22.40 11.37
C GLY A 33 -4.18 -22.66 10.46
N ALA A 34 -4.25 -23.86 9.87
CA ALA A 34 -5.29 -24.24 8.91
C ALA A 34 -6.74 -24.23 9.46
N TRP A 35 -6.90 -24.08 10.77
CA TRP A 35 -8.19 -23.98 11.45
C TRP A 35 -8.64 -22.53 11.68
N ASP A 36 -7.79 -21.54 11.37
CA ASP A 36 -8.00 -20.12 11.66
C ASP A 36 -8.63 -19.39 10.48
N ASP A 37 -9.86 -19.77 10.13
CA ASP A 37 -10.62 -19.17 9.02
C ASP A 37 -10.71 -17.65 9.15
N GLN A 38 -10.81 -17.13 10.38
CA GLN A 38 -10.86 -15.70 10.65
C GLN A 38 -9.53 -15.00 10.35
N GLY A 39 -8.40 -15.61 10.70
CA GLY A 39 -7.07 -15.13 10.34
C GLY A 39 -6.85 -15.12 8.83
N TYR A 40 -7.35 -16.12 8.11
CA TYR A 40 -7.34 -16.14 6.64
C TYR A 40 -8.14 -14.99 6.04
N ALA A 41 -9.41 -14.84 6.43
CA ALA A 41 -10.26 -13.77 5.94
C ALA A 41 -9.72 -12.37 6.29
N GLY A 42 -9.16 -12.21 7.50
CA GLY A 42 -8.53 -10.97 7.93
C GLY A 42 -7.30 -10.63 7.09
N THR A 43 -6.40 -11.58 6.88
CA THR A 43 -5.19 -11.40 6.06
C THR A 43 -5.56 -11.10 4.61
N GLU A 44 -6.58 -11.76 4.07
CA GLU A 44 -7.09 -11.50 2.71
C GLU A 44 -7.60 -10.06 2.59
N LEU A 45 -8.42 -9.60 3.53
CA LEU A 45 -8.94 -8.23 3.56
C LEU A 45 -7.81 -7.19 3.66
N GLU A 46 -6.82 -7.41 4.53
CA GLU A 46 -5.66 -6.54 4.66
C GLU A 46 -4.88 -6.46 3.33
N CYS A 47 -4.66 -7.60 2.66
CA CYS A 47 -4.00 -7.61 1.36
C CYS A 47 -4.80 -6.85 0.29
N LEU A 48 -6.13 -7.02 0.25
CA LEU A 48 -6.99 -6.26 -0.67
C LEU A 48 -6.94 -4.76 -0.40
N ILE A 49 -6.99 -4.34 0.87
CA ILE A 49 -6.84 -2.92 1.25
C ILE A 49 -5.49 -2.39 0.78
N ALA A 50 -4.40 -3.12 1.00
CA ALA A 50 -3.06 -2.73 0.56
C ALA A 50 -2.96 -2.59 -0.97
N LEU A 51 -3.61 -3.50 -1.73
CA LEU A 51 -3.69 -3.41 -3.19
C LEU A 51 -4.44 -2.16 -3.65
N PHE A 52 -5.58 -1.84 -3.03
CA PHE A 52 -6.33 -0.62 -3.36
C PHE A 52 -5.57 0.67 -3.01
N LEU A 53 -4.91 0.72 -1.85
CA LEU A 53 -4.04 1.84 -1.47
C LEU A 53 -2.88 2.00 -2.44
N SER A 54 -2.28 0.89 -2.88
CA SER A 54 -1.19 0.88 -3.87
C SER A 54 -1.66 1.40 -5.23
N ALA A 55 -2.77 0.86 -5.75
CA ALA A 55 -3.35 1.29 -7.02
C ALA A 55 -3.77 2.76 -6.99
N GLY A 56 -4.45 3.19 -5.92
CA GLY A 56 -4.84 4.59 -5.72
C GLY A 56 -3.63 5.52 -5.67
N ALA A 57 -2.60 5.17 -4.92
CA ALA A 57 -1.37 5.95 -4.85
C ALA A 57 -0.62 6.04 -6.20
N ILE A 58 -0.60 4.96 -6.99
CA ILE A 58 -0.06 4.97 -8.35
C ILE A 58 -0.84 5.94 -9.23
N VAL A 59 -2.17 5.83 -9.26
CA VAL A 59 -3.04 6.70 -10.06
C VAL A 59 -2.85 8.17 -9.67
N ILE A 60 -2.86 8.48 -8.36
CA ILE A 60 -2.64 9.83 -7.84
C ILE A 60 -1.26 10.35 -8.26
N THR A 61 -0.21 9.53 -8.14
CA THR A 61 1.16 9.93 -8.52
C THR A 61 1.25 10.23 -10.01
N LEU A 62 0.58 9.46 -10.86
CA LEU A 62 0.60 9.64 -12.32
C LEU A 62 -0.08 10.94 -12.79
N LEU A 63 -0.92 11.57 -11.97
CA LEU A 63 -1.53 12.86 -12.29
C LEU A 63 -0.43 13.91 -12.59
N PRO A 64 -0.49 14.60 -13.75
CA PRO A 64 0.56 15.55 -14.15
C PRO A 64 0.95 16.59 -13.07
N PRO A 65 0.01 17.20 -12.31
CA PRO A 65 0.35 18.14 -11.24
C PRO A 65 1.16 17.50 -10.10
N VAL A 66 0.89 16.23 -9.79
CA VAL A 66 1.50 15.48 -8.70
C VAL A 66 2.91 15.04 -9.09
N ARG A 67 3.08 14.25 -10.18
CA ARG A 67 4.42 13.80 -10.63
C ARG A 67 5.38 14.93 -10.93
N ARG A 68 4.90 16.09 -11.41
CA ARG A 68 5.74 17.28 -11.64
C ARG A 68 6.19 17.94 -10.33
N THR A 69 5.46 17.72 -9.23
CA THR A 69 5.75 18.30 -7.91
C THR A 69 6.68 17.40 -7.09
N VAL A 70 6.40 16.09 -7.05
CA VAL A 70 7.10 15.12 -6.19
C VAL A 70 8.09 14.20 -6.94
N GLY A 71 7.93 14.02 -8.25
CA GLY A 71 8.74 13.14 -9.10
C GLY A 71 8.13 11.75 -9.29
N LEU A 72 8.50 11.06 -10.38
CA LEU A 72 8.00 9.70 -10.67
C LEU A 72 8.53 8.62 -9.73
N TRP A 73 9.60 8.88 -8.99
CA TRP A 73 10.15 7.93 -8.01
C TRP A 73 9.15 7.59 -6.89
N TRP A 74 8.13 8.43 -6.66
CA TRP A 74 7.00 8.17 -5.74
C TRP A 74 6.12 6.99 -6.17
N LEU A 75 6.32 6.44 -7.37
CA LEU A 75 5.70 5.18 -7.79
C LEU A 75 6.34 3.96 -7.12
N VAL A 76 7.57 4.06 -6.63
CA VAL A 76 8.30 2.91 -6.06
C VAL A 76 7.63 2.37 -4.79
N PRO A 77 7.31 3.18 -3.76
CA PRO A 77 6.67 2.66 -2.55
C PRO A 77 5.37 1.88 -2.81
N PRO A 78 4.37 2.43 -3.54
CA PRO A 78 3.13 1.69 -3.76
C PRO A 78 3.31 0.50 -4.70
N ALA A 79 4.26 0.54 -5.65
CA ALA A 79 4.56 -0.63 -6.48
C ALA A 79 5.14 -1.78 -5.66
N VAL A 80 6.13 -1.51 -4.80
CA VAL A 80 6.75 -2.53 -3.94
C VAL A 80 5.74 -3.10 -2.95
N LEU A 81 4.99 -2.24 -2.25
CA LEU A 81 3.98 -2.66 -1.28
C LEU A 81 2.84 -3.45 -1.96
N GLY A 82 2.41 -3.03 -3.14
CA GLY A 82 1.40 -3.75 -3.93
C GLY A 82 1.87 -5.13 -4.36
N VAL A 83 3.12 -5.28 -4.80
CA VAL A 83 3.70 -6.59 -5.14
C VAL A 83 3.77 -7.49 -3.90
N ILE A 84 4.20 -6.97 -2.75
CA ILE A 84 4.24 -7.74 -1.50
C ILE A 84 2.84 -8.23 -1.11
N ALA A 85 1.85 -7.34 -1.13
CA ALA A 85 0.46 -7.69 -0.83
C ALA A 85 -0.09 -8.73 -1.83
N TRP A 86 0.21 -8.58 -3.12
CA TRP A 86 -0.17 -9.54 -4.16
C TRP A 86 0.43 -10.92 -3.93
N VAL A 87 1.73 -10.99 -3.64
CA VAL A 87 2.40 -12.26 -3.33
C VAL A 87 1.79 -12.88 -2.07
N ARG A 88 1.51 -12.06 -1.04
CA ARG A 88 0.96 -12.55 0.21
C ARG A 88 -0.43 -13.17 0.02
N ILE A 89 -1.34 -12.51 -0.70
CA ILE A 89 -2.69 -13.06 -0.98
C ILE A 89 -2.63 -14.27 -1.92
N ALA A 90 -1.74 -14.27 -2.92
CA ALA A 90 -1.60 -15.40 -3.85
C ALA A 90 -1.00 -16.65 -3.21
N THR A 91 -0.29 -16.49 -2.08
CA THR A 91 0.30 -17.59 -1.29
C THR A 91 -0.47 -17.86 -0.01
N LEU A 92 -1.60 -17.18 0.18
CA LEU A 92 -2.52 -17.40 1.28
C LEU A 92 -3.30 -18.70 0.97
N GLY A 93 -2.89 -19.81 1.59
CA GLY A 93 -3.42 -21.15 1.35
C GLY A 93 -4.06 -21.74 2.58
#